data_AF-A0A6N3HDR8-F1
#
_entry.id   AF-A0A6N3HDR8-F1
#
_cell.length_a   1.000
_cell.length_b   1.000
_cell.length_c   1.000
_cell.angle_alpha   90.00
_cell.angle_beta   90.00
_cell.angle_gamma   90.00
#
_symmetry.space_group_name_H-M   'P 1'
#
loop_
_entity.id
_entity.type
_entity.pdbx_description
1 polymer ?
#
loop_
_entity_poly.entity_id
_entity_poly.type
_entity_poly.pdbx_seq_one_letter_code
_entity_poly.pdbx_strand_id
1 'polypeptide(L)'
;MHQNNNSSIEADMKVEINKKRLEYLLALYKMSVDDLLSLLNKGRKRITGAADISGDSIDLGVLKRIGEIFDKEVSFFQDYSKLSTNASSSIFFRKTSFGTELNLESIRTVNRFESLKNALDAYNKLSQLDVKFDIEHYTLQDDPKTVAVRARDFFYPGETVNHRQFLVKMIEKIADHGIFVFEYIETWNKKEKTNIDGFYLKPNVIVLKHHKHYKREIFTLAHELGHCLLGIEEVESVDMMDISAQTSYSDVERWCNDFAYQFIMGQEAETLANIACVDSRNDYCIDLFKAISARTHISRLALYTRMYIDRKISYSSYSNVKSELAEEYRRREEQEKLKNSEKRGGRTPKPIISPLFLKTMQYAYFNGVVNETTFCSRLNVKPANFERELWR
;
A
#
# COMPACT_ATOMS: atom_id res chain seq x y z
N MET A 1 -52.00 1.73 15.59
CA MET A 1 -51.89 2.47 14.31
C MET A 1 -50.79 3.51 14.42
N HIS A 2 -49.56 3.13 14.13
CA HIS A 2 -48.51 4.06 13.68
C HIS A 2 -47.68 3.27 12.68
N GLN A 3 -48.04 3.43 11.40
CA GLN A 3 -47.30 2.86 10.30
C GLN A 3 -45.95 3.58 10.21
N ASN A 4 -44.88 2.77 10.22
CA ASN A 4 -43.59 3.12 9.65
C ASN A 4 -43.80 3.46 8.16
N ASN A 5 -43.96 4.74 7.84
CA ASN A 5 -44.04 5.26 6.46
C ASN A 5 -42.69 5.75 5.93
N ASN A 6 -41.57 5.51 6.62
CA ASN A 6 -40.26 6.00 6.18
C ASN A 6 -39.47 5.05 5.27
N SER A 7 -39.91 3.80 5.05
CA SER A 7 -39.18 2.85 4.20
C SER A 7 -39.60 2.85 2.73
N SER A 8 -40.65 3.59 2.37
CA SER A 8 -41.20 3.63 1.01
C SER A 8 -40.84 4.89 0.21
N ILE A 9 -40.32 5.94 0.85
CA ILE A 9 -40.00 7.22 0.19
C ILE A 9 -38.63 7.17 -0.51
N GLU A 10 -37.69 6.34 -0.07
CA GLU A 10 -36.37 6.20 -0.71
C GLU A 10 -36.38 5.43 -2.04
N ALA A 11 -37.49 4.74 -2.40
CA ALA A 11 -37.48 3.74 -3.47
C ALA A 11 -37.63 4.26 -4.91
N ASP A 12 -37.85 5.57 -5.11
CA ASP A 12 -38.03 6.18 -6.44
C ASP A 12 -37.46 7.62 -6.54
N MET A 13 -36.61 8.05 -5.60
CA MET A 13 -36.05 9.41 -5.66
C MET A 13 -34.90 9.46 -6.67
N LYS A 14 -35.15 10.10 -7.81
CA LYS A 14 -34.12 10.35 -8.83
C LYS A 14 -33.29 11.59 -8.48
N VAL A 15 -31.98 11.48 -8.66
CA VAL A 15 -30.99 12.52 -8.38
C VAL A 15 -30.31 12.91 -9.68
N GLU A 16 -30.26 14.21 -9.99
CA GLU A 16 -29.49 14.72 -11.12
C GLU A 16 -27.98 14.58 -10.87
N ILE A 17 -27.25 14.12 -11.88
CA ILE A 17 -25.82 13.83 -11.80
C ILE A 17 -25.06 14.40 -12.99
N ASN A 18 -23.79 14.70 -12.76
CA ASN A 18 -22.80 14.87 -13.81
C ASN A 18 -22.34 13.48 -14.29
N LYS A 19 -22.93 12.96 -15.38
CA LYS A 19 -22.57 11.65 -15.94
C LYS A 19 -21.08 11.47 -16.26
N LYS A 20 -20.37 12.57 -16.53
CA LYS A 20 -18.91 12.54 -16.77
C LYS A 20 -18.15 12.01 -15.56
N ARG A 21 -18.70 12.13 -14.35
CA ARG A 21 -18.13 11.55 -13.12
C ARG A 21 -18.19 10.03 -13.12
N LEU A 22 -19.29 9.47 -13.60
CA LEU A 22 -19.42 8.01 -13.74
C LEU A 22 -18.53 7.51 -14.88
N GLU A 23 -18.55 8.17 -16.04
CA GLU A 23 -17.66 7.85 -17.17
C GLU A 23 -16.18 7.91 -16.75
N TYR A 24 -15.80 8.91 -15.96
CA TYR A 24 -14.47 9.04 -15.39
C TYR A 24 -14.10 7.86 -14.49
N LEU A 25 -15.00 7.43 -13.60
CA LEU A 25 -14.75 6.28 -12.73
C LEU A 25 -14.65 4.98 -13.53
N LEU A 26 -15.52 4.76 -14.52
CA LEU A 26 -15.42 3.61 -15.42
C LEU A 26 -14.07 3.57 -16.13
N ALA A 27 -13.61 4.71 -16.66
CA ALA A 27 -12.30 4.80 -17.30
C ALA A 27 -11.14 4.57 -16.30
N LEU A 28 -11.20 5.20 -15.13
CA LEU A 28 -10.18 5.09 -14.08
C LEU A 28 -10.00 3.65 -13.60
N TYR A 29 -11.12 2.93 -13.45
CA TYR A 29 -11.14 1.54 -13.00
C TYR A 29 -11.02 0.53 -14.15
N LYS A 30 -10.83 0.99 -15.40
CA LYS A 30 -10.81 0.16 -16.62
C LYS A 30 -12.01 -0.80 -16.69
N MET A 31 -13.16 -0.32 -16.24
CA MET A 31 -14.39 -1.09 -16.03
C MET A 31 -15.39 -0.75 -17.13
N SER A 32 -15.96 -1.76 -17.78
CA SER A 32 -17.07 -1.54 -18.71
C SER A 32 -18.38 -1.27 -17.98
N VAL A 33 -19.38 -0.78 -18.72
CA VAL A 33 -20.75 -0.64 -18.17
C VAL A 33 -21.30 -2.00 -17.72
N ASP A 34 -21.03 -3.06 -18.48
CA ASP A 34 -21.51 -4.42 -18.16
C ASP A 34 -20.86 -4.99 -16.89
N ASP A 35 -19.57 -4.68 -16.66
CA ASP A 35 -18.88 -5.03 -15.42
C ASP A 35 -19.52 -4.33 -14.22
N LEU A 36 -19.79 -3.02 -14.35
CA LEU A 36 -20.48 -2.25 -13.31
C LEU A 36 -21.88 -2.82 -13.02
N LEU A 37 -22.65 -3.13 -14.06
CA LEU A 37 -23.99 -3.74 -13.91
C LEU A 37 -23.90 -5.11 -13.22
N SER A 38 -22.89 -5.92 -13.56
CA SER A 38 -22.65 -7.21 -12.90
C SER A 38 -22.39 -7.05 -11.40
N LEU A 39 -21.61 -6.04 -11.01
CA LEU A 39 -21.38 -5.70 -9.60
C LEU A 39 -22.64 -5.18 -8.90
N LEU A 40 -23.38 -4.27 -9.54
CA LEU A 40 -24.62 -3.70 -8.98
C LEU A 40 -25.71 -4.74 -8.72
N ASN A 41 -25.76 -5.76 -9.58
CA ASN A 41 -26.80 -6.80 -9.58
C ASN A 41 -26.42 -8.04 -8.75
N LYS A 42 -25.17 -8.13 -8.26
CA LYS A 42 -24.69 -9.28 -7.49
C LYS A 42 -25.56 -9.54 -6.25
N GLY A 43 -26.25 -10.69 -6.25
CA GLY A 43 -27.11 -11.11 -5.14
C GLY A 43 -28.43 -10.33 -5.01
N ARG A 44 -28.90 -9.66 -6.07
CA ARG A 44 -30.12 -8.85 -6.06
C ARG A 44 -31.28 -9.51 -6.83
N LYS A 45 -32.50 -9.27 -6.34
CA LYS A 45 -33.75 -9.67 -7.00
C LYS A 45 -34.22 -8.65 -8.04
N ARG A 46 -34.09 -7.35 -7.73
CA ARG A 46 -34.37 -6.25 -8.68
C ARG A 46 -33.08 -5.94 -9.42
N ILE A 47 -33.10 -6.14 -10.74
CA ILE A 47 -31.97 -5.92 -11.63
C ILE A 47 -31.97 -4.45 -12.07
N THR A 48 -30.81 -3.82 -12.01
CA THR A 48 -30.50 -2.51 -12.61
C THR A 48 -29.96 -2.76 -14.01
N GLY A 49 -30.52 -2.09 -15.01
CA GLY A 49 -30.09 -2.15 -16.41
C GLY A 49 -29.29 -0.93 -16.84
N ALA A 50 -28.71 -0.97 -18.04
CA ALA A 50 -27.91 0.13 -18.58
C ALA A 50 -28.68 1.47 -18.66
N ALA A 51 -29.99 1.40 -18.97
CA ALA A 51 -30.85 2.58 -19.03
C ALA A 51 -31.04 3.29 -17.67
N ASP A 52 -30.84 2.57 -16.56
CA ASP A 52 -30.98 3.12 -15.20
C ASP A 52 -29.76 3.97 -14.78
N ILE A 53 -28.65 3.88 -15.52
CA ILE A 53 -27.38 4.55 -15.20
C ILE A 53 -26.82 5.41 -16.36
N SER A 54 -27.50 5.45 -17.51
CA SER A 54 -27.05 6.19 -18.70
C SER A 54 -27.56 7.62 -18.78
N GLY A 55 -28.62 7.97 -18.03
CA GLY A 55 -29.20 9.30 -18.02
C GLY A 55 -28.46 10.27 -17.11
N ASP A 56 -28.78 11.57 -17.24
CA ASP A 56 -28.30 12.63 -16.36
C ASP A 56 -29.01 12.60 -14.98
N SER A 57 -29.86 11.60 -14.74
CA SER A 57 -30.52 11.38 -13.47
C SER A 57 -30.64 9.89 -13.14
N ILE A 58 -30.21 9.50 -11.94
CA ILE A 58 -30.15 8.12 -11.45
C ILE A 58 -30.95 8.01 -10.14
N ASP A 59 -31.61 6.87 -9.93
CA ASP A 59 -32.22 6.54 -8.63
C ASP A 59 -31.20 6.63 -7.49
N LEU A 60 -31.54 7.29 -6.39
CA LEU A 60 -30.63 7.48 -5.25
C LEU A 60 -30.11 6.14 -4.70
N GLY A 61 -30.95 5.11 -4.67
CA GLY A 61 -30.55 3.78 -4.22
C GLY A 61 -29.55 3.10 -5.16
N VAL A 62 -29.67 3.30 -6.47
CA VAL A 62 -28.66 2.91 -7.47
C VAL A 62 -27.38 3.75 -7.27
N LEU A 63 -27.50 5.06 -7.14
CA LEU A 63 -26.36 5.98 -7.03
C LEU A 63 -25.54 5.74 -5.76
N LYS A 64 -26.18 5.50 -4.61
CA LYS A 64 -25.50 5.11 -3.35
C LYS A 64 -24.69 3.81 -3.55
N ARG A 65 -25.24 2.82 -4.26
CA ARG A 65 -24.54 1.56 -4.56
C ARG A 65 -23.36 1.76 -5.52
N ILE A 66 -23.52 2.61 -6.54
CA ILE A 66 -22.40 3.02 -7.40
C ILE A 66 -21.31 3.67 -6.55
N GLY A 67 -21.68 4.55 -5.63
CA GLY A 67 -20.78 5.16 -4.65
C GLY A 67 -20.02 4.14 -3.80
N GLU A 68 -20.71 3.12 -3.27
CA GLU A 68 -20.09 2.00 -2.54
C GLU A 68 -19.12 1.18 -3.40
N ILE A 69 -19.36 1.06 -4.71
CA ILE A 69 -18.49 0.35 -5.66
C ILE A 69 -17.21 1.15 -5.95
N PHE A 70 -17.26 2.48 -5.94
CA PHE A 70 -16.10 3.31 -6.28
C PHE A 70 -15.46 4.04 -5.09
N ASP A 71 -15.96 3.79 -3.87
CA ASP A 71 -15.61 4.52 -2.65
C ASP A 71 -15.79 6.04 -2.82
N LYS A 72 -16.97 6.43 -3.30
CA LYS A 72 -17.38 7.83 -3.53
C LYS A 72 -18.73 8.13 -2.91
N GLU A 73 -18.85 9.33 -2.36
CA GLU A 73 -20.13 9.85 -1.87
C GLU A 73 -21.01 10.34 -3.03
N VAL A 74 -22.32 10.46 -2.78
CA VAL A 74 -23.28 11.00 -3.75
C VAL A 74 -22.87 12.39 -4.27
N SER A 75 -22.29 13.21 -3.39
CA SER A 75 -21.77 14.55 -3.70
C SER A 75 -20.75 14.55 -4.84
N PHE A 76 -19.93 13.50 -4.98
CA PHE A 76 -18.98 13.37 -6.09
C PHE A 76 -19.67 13.37 -7.45
N PHE A 77 -20.82 12.71 -7.56
CA PHE A 77 -21.57 12.61 -8.82
C PHE A 77 -22.33 13.90 -9.15
N GLN A 78 -22.52 14.79 -8.17
CA GLN A 78 -23.18 16.09 -8.35
C GLN A 78 -22.19 17.22 -8.62
N ASP A 79 -20.88 16.93 -8.63
CA ASP A 79 -19.85 17.91 -8.88
C ASP A 79 -19.62 18.13 -10.39
N TYR A 80 -19.97 19.32 -10.86
CA TYR A 80 -19.81 19.78 -12.25
C TYR A 80 -18.46 20.47 -12.51
N SER A 81 -17.56 20.53 -11.52
CA SER A 81 -16.19 20.99 -11.75
C SER A 81 -15.49 20.10 -12.78
N LYS A 82 -14.53 20.68 -13.50
CA LYS A 82 -13.84 20.00 -14.60
C LYS A 82 -13.05 18.80 -14.08
N LEU A 83 -13.33 17.63 -14.66
CA LEU A 83 -12.50 16.44 -14.52
C LEU A 83 -11.35 16.49 -15.54
N SER A 84 -10.17 16.05 -15.11
CA SER A 84 -9.06 15.77 -16.01
C SER A 84 -8.89 14.27 -16.13
N THR A 85 -8.92 13.74 -17.35
CA THR A 85 -8.59 12.34 -17.69
C THR A 85 -7.19 12.22 -18.30
N ASN A 86 -6.36 13.26 -18.18
CA ASN A 86 -5.02 13.23 -18.73
C ASN A 86 -4.06 12.44 -17.84
N ALA A 87 -2.90 12.05 -18.39
CA ALA A 87 -1.84 11.37 -17.66
C ALA A 87 -1.52 12.04 -16.30
N SER A 88 -1.50 13.36 -16.19
CA SER A 88 -1.20 14.00 -14.91
C SER A 88 -2.24 13.78 -13.80
N SER A 89 -3.46 13.32 -14.09
CA SER A 89 -4.54 13.27 -13.08
C SER A 89 -4.60 11.99 -12.24
N SER A 90 -4.13 10.86 -12.76
CA SER A 90 -4.02 9.61 -12.01
C SER A 90 -3.01 8.67 -12.66
N ILE A 91 -2.32 7.88 -11.84
CA ILE A 91 -1.45 6.78 -12.26
C ILE A 91 -2.15 5.82 -13.22
N PHE A 92 -3.46 5.58 -13.03
CA PHE A 92 -4.25 4.70 -13.89
C PHE A 92 -4.48 5.25 -15.31
N PHE A 93 -4.33 6.58 -15.51
CA PHE A 93 -4.33 7.19 -16.83
C PHE A 93 -2.91 7.37 -17.40
N ARG A 94 -1.88 7.47 -16.55
CA ARG A 94 -0.48 7.47 -17.01
C ARG A 94 -0.06 6.11 -17.54
N LYS A 95 -0.50 5.05 -16.87
CA LYS A 95 0.02 3.71 -17.09
C LYS A 95 -1.02 2.79 -17.69
N THR A 96 -0.72 2.33 -18.90
CA THR A 96 -1.60 1.45 -19.67
C THR A 96 -1.58 0.01 -19.13
N SER A 97 -0.47 -0.45 -18.56
CA SER A 97 -0.30 -1.78 -17.98
C SER A 97 0.47 -1.76 -16.66
N PHE A 98 0.06 -2.59 -15.71
CA PHE A 98 0.79 -2.91 -14.48
C PHE A 98 1.26 -4.37 -14.58
N GLY A 99 2.37 -4.76 -13.97
CA GLY A 99 2.84 -6.16 -14.02
C GLY A 99 1.92 -7.14 -13.28
N THR A 100 1.02 -6.63 -12.43
CA THR A 100 -0.07 -7.39 -11.80
C THR A 100 -1.44 -6.84 -12.21
N GLU A 101 -2.41 -7.71 -12.45
CA GLU A 101 -3.81 -7.30 -12.59
C GLU A 101 -4.35 -6.83 -11.24
N LEU A 102 -4.62 -5.53 -11.10
CA LEU A 102 -5.08 -4.93 -9.85
C LEU A 102 -6.57 -5.21 -9.64
N ASN A 103 -6.91 -5.71 -8.46
CA ASN A 103 -8.31 -5.88 -8.09
C ASN A 103 -8.96 -4.54 -7.72
N LEU A 104 -10.30 -4.54 -7.59
CA LEU A 104 -11.09 -3.33 -7.37
C LEU A 104 -10.63 -2.56 -6.12
N GLU A 105 -10.28 -3.29 -5.06
CA GLU A 105 -9.87 -2.70 -3.79
C GLU A 105 -8.47 -2.08 -3.85
N SER A 106 -7.55 -2.67 -4.61
CA SER A 106 -6.24 -2.08 -4.89
C SER A 106 -6.39 -0.75 -5.65
N ILE A 107 -7.25 -0.70 -6.67
CA ILE A 107 -7.51 0.53 -7.43
C ILE A 107 -8.09 1.63 -6.52
N ARG A 108 -9.08 1.30 -5.67
CA ARG A 108 -9.63 2.23 -4.67
C ARG A 108 -8.55 2.75 -3.73
N THR A 109 -7.71 1.85 -3.22
CA THR A 109 -6.66 2.20 -2.25
C THR A 109 -5.66 3.18 -2.86
N VAL A 110 -5.16 2.90 -4.06
CA VAL A 110 -4.25 3.80 -4.78
C VAL A 110 -4.93 5.14 -5.06
N ASN A 111 -6.17 5.15 -5.57
CA ASN A 111 -6.90 6.40 -5.84
C ASN A 111 -7.11 7.25 -4.58
N ARG A 112 -7.37 6.61 -3.43
CA ARG A 112 -7.51 7.28 -2.14
C ARG A 112 -6.22 7.97 -1.73
N PHE A 113 -5.08 7.31 -1.91
CA PHE A 113 -3.78 7.88 -1.57
C PHE A 113 -3.29 8.93 -2.57
N GLU A 114 -3.62 8.81 -3.86
CA GLU A 114 -3.43 9.90 -4.83
C GLU A 114 -4.24 11.14 -4.44
N SER A 115 -5.49 10.95 -4.02
CA SER A 115 -6.35 12.04 -3.55
C SER A 115 -5.80 12.68 -2.27
N LEU A 116 -5.28 11.87 -1.34
CA LEU A 116 -4.64 12.35 -0.12
C LEU A 116 -3.37 13.15 -0.45
N LYS A 117 -2.54 12.64 -1.35
CA LYS A 117 -1.36 13.35 -1.84
C LYS A 117 -1.71 14.73 -2.38
N ASN A 118 -2.69 14.82 -3.27
CA ASN A 118 -3.12 16.10 -3.85
C ASN A 118 -3.64 17.07 -2.77
N ALA A 119 -4.34 16.56 -1.76
CA ALA A 119 -4.78 17.36 -0.63
C ALA A 119 -3.59 17.89 0.19
N LEU A 120 -2.58 17.06 0.46
CA LEU A 120 -1.36 17.46 1.18
C LEU A 120 -0.55 18.49 0.40
N ASP A 121 -0.43 18.33 -0.92
CA ASP A 121 0.20 19.32 -1.79
C ASP A 121 -0.52 20.68 -1.70
N ALA A 122 -1.85 20.68 -1.66
CA ALA A 122 -2.64 21.89 -1.46
C ALA A 122 -2.45 22.47 -0.04
N TYR A 123 -2.44 21.63 1.00
CA TYR A 123 -2.23 22.06 2.37
C TYR A 123 -0.86 22.70 2.56
N ASN A 124 0.21 22.09 2.05
CA ASN A 124 1.56 22.64 2.11
C ASN A 124 1.61 24.03 1.45
N LYS A 125 1.02 24.19 0.26
CA LYS A 125 0.97 25.48 -0.45
C LYS A 125 0.19 26.55 0.33
N LEU A 126 -1.00 26.21 0.83
CA LEU A 126 -1.87 27.15 1.53
C LEU A 126 -1.34 27.53 2.93
N SER A 127 -0.67 26.60 3.61
CA SER A 127 -0.04 26.83 4.92
C SER A 127 1.39 27.36 4.84
N GLN A 128 1.91 27.59 3.62
CA GLN A 128 3.28 28.04 3.38
C GLN A 128 4.35 27.12 4.00
N LEU A 129 4.05 25.82 4.14
CA LEU A 129 5.00 24.81 4.58
C LEU A 129 5.85 24.37 3.38
N ASP A 130 7.14 24.72 3.41
CA ASP A 130 8.12 24.27 2.41
C ASP A 130 8.60 22.85 2.72
N VAL A 131 7.97 21.86 2.10
CA VAL A 131 8.44 20.46 2.13
C VAL A 131 9.41 20.27 0.98
N LYS A 132 10.71 20.26 1.29
CA LYS A 132 11.76 19.98 0.31
C LYS A 132 11.90 18.49 0.08
N PHE A 133 11.58 18.06 -1.13
CA PHE A 133 11.91 16.73 -1.61
C PHE A 133 13.36 16.74 -2.11
N ASP A 134 14.26 16.19 -1.29
CA ASP A 134 15.71 16.27 -1.50
C ASP A 134 16.33 14.88 -1.47
N ILE A 135 16.42 14.28 -2.67
CA ILE A 135 17.02 12.97 -2.90
C ILE A 135 17.92 12.99 -4.14
N GLU A 136 18.91 12.12 -4.14
CA GLU A 136 19.64 11.77 -5.36
C GLU A 136 18.75 10.88 -6.24
N HIS A 137 18.72 11.18 -7.54
CA HIS A 137 17.98 10.39 -8.52
C HIS A 137 18.93 9.44 -9.26
N TYR A 138 18.44 8.23 -9.52
CA TYR A 138 19.19 7.16 -10.17
C TYR A 138 18.44 6.62 -11.38
N THR A 139 19.12 5.84 -12.20
CA THR A 139 18.54 5.16 -13.36
C THR A 139 18.77 3.64 -13.29
N LEU A 140 18.13 2.89 -14.19
CA LEU A 140 18.34 1.44 -14.30
C LEU A 140 19.77 1.05 -14.73
N GLN A 141 20.59 2.02 -15.16
CA GLN A 141 21.99 1.79 -15.48
C GLN A 141 22.89 1.83 -14.24
N ASP A 142 22.42 2.45 -13.15
CA ASP A 142 23.15 2.46 -11.89
C ASP A 142 23.10 1.09 -11.21
N ASP A 143 24.22 0.66 -10.65
CA ASP A 143 24.28 -0.62 -9.93
C ASP A 143 23.49 -0.54 -8.62
N PRO A 144 22.44 -1.38 -8.42
CA PRO A 144 21.57 -1.29 -7.25
C PRO A 144 22.32 -1.54 -5.93
N LYS A 145 23.41 -2.32 -5.94
CA LYS A 145 24.27 -2.52 -4.76
C LYS A 145 24.98 -1.23 -4.37
N THR A 146 25.60 -0.55 -5.33
CA THR A 146 26.29 0.72 -5.12
C THR A 146 25.32 1.81 -4.63
N VAL A 147 24.14 1.88 -5.24
CA VAL A 147 23.08 2.82 -4.81
C VAL A 147 22.60 2.49 -3.39
N ALA A 148 22.39 1.21 -3.07
CA ALA A 148 22.01 0.79 -1.72
C ALA A 148 23.04 1.19 -0.65
N VAL A 149 24.35 1.08 -0.95
CA VAL A 149 25.40 1.54 -0.04
C VAL A 149 25.29 3.03 0.25
N ARG A 150 25.13 3.87 -0.78
CA ARG A 150 24.96 5.33 -0.61
C ARG A 150 23.66 5.67 0.12
N ALA A 151 22.56 5.04 -0.26
CA ALA A 151 21.25 5.27 0.33
C ALA A 151 21.23 4.97 1.83
N ARG A 152 22.07 4.04 2.32
CA ARG A 152 22.15 3.73 3.74
C ARG A 152 22.64 4.90 4.60
N ASP A 153 23.46 5.79 4.06
CA ASP A 153 23.97 6.96 4.81
C ASP A 153 22.83 7.95 5.18
N PHE A 154 21.75 7.94 4.39
CA PHE A 154 20.62 8.85 4.55
C PHE A 154 19.40 8.16 5.17
N PHE A 155 19.06 6.97 4.68
CA PHE A 155 17.77 6.33 4.96
C PHE A 155 17.84 5.17 5.97
N TYR A 156 19.04 4.64 6.27
CA TYR A 156 19.15 3.49 7.17
C TYR A 156 19.07 3.93 8.64
N PRO A 157 18.17 3.34 9.45
CA PRO A 157 17.93 3.80 10.82
C PRO A 157 18.97 3.32 11.86
N GLY A 158 20.02 2.62 11.43
CA GLY A 158 21.02 1.98 12.27
C GLY A 158 20.57 0.61 12.80
N GLU A 159 21.36 0.05 13.73
CA GLU A 159 21.10 -1.29 14.26
C GLU A 159 20.01 -1.27 15.34
N THR A 160 18.92 -2.01 15.12
CA THR A 160 17.91 -2.26 16.15
C THR A 160 17.43 -3.69 16.04
N VAL A 161 17.33 -4.43 17.14
CA VAL A 161 16.82 -5.82 17.09
C VAL A 161 15.31 -5.85 16.86
N ASN A 162 14.59 -4.82 17.33
CA ASN A 162 13.13 -4.77 17.25
C ASN A 162 12.66 -4.28 15.86
N HIS A 163 12.02 -5.16 15.09
CA HIS A 163 11.54 -4.85 13.74
C HIS A 163 10.58 -3.65 13.67
N ARG A 164 9.69 -3.48 14.66
CA ARG A 164 8.77 -2.34 14.66
C ARG A 164 9.52 -1.03 14.87
N GLN A 165 10.47 -1.00 15.80
CA GLN A 165 11.30 0.17 16.03
C GLN A 165 12.17 0.49 14.81
N PHE A 166 12.73 -0.52 14.15
CA PHE A 166 13.45 -0.35 12.88
C PHE A 166 12.57 0.34 11.84
N LEU A 167 11.37 -0.20 11.60
CA LEU A 167 10.42 0.35 10.62
C LEU A 167 10.05 1.80 10.92
N VAL A 168 9.71 2.11 12.19
CA VAL A 168 9.37 3.48 12.61
C VAL A 168 10.54 4.44 12.35
N LYS A 169 11.76 4.07 12.74
CA LYS A 169 12.93 4.92 12.52
C LYS A 169 13.30 5.06 11.04
N MET A 170 13.08 4.01 10.23
CA MET A 170 13.28 4.08 8.79
C MET A 170 12.29 5.05 8.15
N ILE A 171 11.02 5.04 8.58
CA ILE A 171 10.00 6.01 8.17
C ILE A 171 10.40 7.43 8.59
N GLU A 172 10.94 7.62 9.79
CA GLU A 172 11.46 8.93 10.26
C GLU A 172 12.59 9.43 9.35
N LYS A 173 13.59 8.59 9.05
CA LYS A 173 14.69 8.94 8.14
C LYS A 173 14.23 9.29 6.74
N ILE A 174 13.29 8.53 6.18
CA ILE A 174 12.71 8.81 4.87
C ILE A 174 11.92 10.14 4.89
N ALA A 175 11.20 10.42 5.98
CA ALA A 175 10.43 11.64 6.15
C ALA A 175 11.31 12.91 6.22
N ASP A 176 12.52 12.81 6.76
CA ASP A 176 13.49 13.93 6.82
C ASP A 176 13.89 14.44 5.42
N HIS A 177 13.73 13.61 4.38
CA HIS A 177 14.02 13.94 2.97
C HIS A 177 12.76 14.34 2.17
N GLY A 178 11.66 14.68 2.87
CA GLY A 178 10.44 15.16 2.25
C GLY A 178 9.58 14.08 1.58
N ILE A 179 9.80 12.81 1.94
CA ILE A 179 9.00 11.67 1.45
C ILE A 179 7.93 11.32 2.50
N PHE A 180 6.66 11.36 2.10
CA PHE A 180 5.56 10.87 2.93
C PHE A 180 5.51 9.35 2.87
N VAL A 181 5.49 8.71 4.04
CA VAL A 181 5.24 7.26 4.15
C VAL A 181 3.93 7.04 4.89
N PHE A 182 3.01 6.30 4.27
CA PHE A 182 1.73 5.95 4.87
C PHE A 182 1.65 4.44 5.09
N GLU A 183 1.12 4.04 6.25
CA GLU A 183 0.71 2.67 6.49
C GLU A 183 -0.82 2.60 6.52
N TYR A 184 -1.41 1.64 5.81
CA TYR A 184 -2.85 1.36 5.91
C TYR A 184 -3.14 -0.03 6.44
N ILE A 185 -4.23 -0.13 7.20
CA ILE A 185 -4.68 -1.39 7.79
C ILE A 185 -5.92 -1.87 7.06
N GLU A 186 -5.88 -3.10 6.57
CA GLU A 186 -7.06 -3.78 6.07
C GLU A 186 -7.85 -4.43 7.20
N THR A 187 -9.16 -4.20 7.22
CA THR A 187 -10.03 -4.84 8.21
C THR A 187 -10.20 -6.33 7.90
N TRP A 188 -10.23 -7.15 8.94
CA TRP A 188 -10.30 -8.61 8.82
C TRP A 188 -11.60 -9.09 8.14
N ASN A 189 -12.68 -8.32 8.26
CA ASN A 189 -14.02 -8.64 7.77
C ASN A 189 -14.30 -8.12 6.34
N LYS A 190 -13.32 -7.50 5.68
CA LYS A 190 -13.48 -6.98 4.33
C LYS A 190 -13.64 -8.14 3.35
N LYS A 191 -14.66 -8.06 2.47
CA LYS A 191 -14.99 -9.13 1.49
C LYS A 191 -13.88 -9.31 0.45
N GLU A 192 -13.29 -8.20 0.02
CA GLU A 192 -12.19 -8.16 -0.94
C GLU A 192 -11.08 -7.32 -0.33
N LYS A 193 -9.85 -7.86 -0.38
CA LYS A 193 -8.64 -7.23 0.15
C LYS A 193 -7.74 -6.82 -1.00
N THR A 194 -6.91 -5.80 -0.80
CA THR A 194 -5.90 -5.40 -1.77
C THR A 194 -4.98 -6.57 -2.08
N ASN A 195 -4.70 -6.76 -3.37
CA ASN A 195 -3.67 -7.69 -3.84
C ASN A 195 -2.28 -7.05 -3.95
N ILE A 196 -2.11 -5.80 -3.51
CA ILE A 196 -0.82 -5.10 -3.40
C ILE A 196 -0.36 -5.00 -1.94
N ASP A 197 0.97 -4.94 -1.75
CA ASP A 197 1.63 -4.79 -0.44
C ASP A 197 2.17 -3.39 -0.20
N GLY A 198 2.52 -2.67 -1.27
CA GLY A 198 3.00 -1.30 -1.22
C GLY A 198 2.95 -0.69 -2.61
N PHE A 199 3.15 0.63 -2.67
CA PHE A 199 3.35 1.35 -3.93
C PHE A 199 3.94 2.74 -3.69
N TYR A 200 4.63 3.24 -4.70
CA TYR A 200 5.16 4.59 -4.78
C TYR A 200 4.33 5.47 -5.74
N LEU A 201 3.98 6.67 -5.28
CA LEU A 201 3.35 7.72 -6.06
C LEU A 201 4.30 8.92 -6.18
N LYS A 202 4.53 9.37 -7.41
CA LYS A 202 5.41 10.50 -7.68
C LYS A 202 4.86 11.82 -7.11
N PRO A 203 5.74 12.69 -6.59
CA PRO A 203 7.20 12.52 -6.51
C PRO A 203 7.69 11.91 -5.20
N ASN A 204 6.86 11.81 -4.15
CA ASN A 204 7.37 11.68 -2.79
C ASN A 204 6.39 10.99 -1.83
N VAL A 205 5.56 10.06 -2.32
CA VAL A 205 4.61 9.32 -1.46
C VAL A 205 4.86 7.82 -1.59
N ILE A 206 5.15 7.17 -0.48
CA ILE A 206 5.23 5.71 -0.35
C ILE A 206 4.04 5.25 0.51
N VAL A 207 3.37 4.19 0.09
CA VAL A 207 2.26 3.59 0.82
C VAL A 207 2.57 2.12 1.08
N LEU A 208 2.33 1.68 2.31
CA LEU A 208 2.56 0.32 2.78
C LEU A 208 1.27 -0.28 3.34
N LYS A 209 1.06 -1.56 3.08
CA LYS A 209 0.07 -2.37 3.76
C LYS A 209 0.63 -2.86 5.08
N HIS A 210 -0.14 -2.69 6.15
CA HIS A 210 0.18 -3.27 7.46
C HIS A 210 0.18 -4.81 7.37
N HIS A 211 1.23 -5.43 7.89
CA HIS A 211 1.32 -6.87 8.04
C HIS A 211 1.50 -7.24 9.51
N LYS A 212 1.07 -8.46 9.88
CA LYS A 212 1.33 -8.99 11.23
C LYS A 212 2.83 -9.07 11.54
N HIS A 213 3.65 -9.26 10.52
CA HIS A 213 5.10 -9.38 10.64
C HIS A 213 5.82 -8.23 9.91
N TYR A 214 6.45 -7.35 10.70
CA TYR A 214 7.12 -6.15 10.20
C TYR A 214 8.27 -6.40 9.21
N LYS A 215 8.86 -7.60 9.16
CA LYS A 215 9.92 -7.91 8.18
C LYS A 215 9.45 -7.74 6.73
N ARG A 216 8.17 -8.07 6.44
CA ARG A 216 7.59 -7.86 5.11
C ARG A 216 7.46 -6.37 4.82
N GLU A 217 6.92 -5.60 5.75
CA GLU A 217 6.79 -4.15 5.63
C GLU A 217 8.14 -3.42 5.47
N ILE A 218 9.18 -3.84 6.21
CA ILE A 218 10.53 -3.27 6.08
C ILE A 218 11.08 -3.53 4.67
N PHE A 219 10.90 -4.74 4.15
CA PHE A 219 11.34 -5.07 2.81
C PHE A 219 10.56 -4.27 1.75
N THR A 220 9.23 -4.21 1.86
CA THR A 220 8.38 -3.42 0.97
C THR A 220 8.76 -1.94 1.03
N LEU A 221 9.02 -1.36 2.20
CA LEU A 221 9.46 0.03 2.32
C LEU A 221 10.79 0.29 1.62
N ALA A 222 11.77 -0.62 1.78
CA ALA A 222 13.04 -0.51 1.07
C ALA A 222 12.86 -0.65 -0.46
N HIS A 223 11.94 -1.51 -0.89
CA HIS A 223 11.60 -1.70 -2.31
C HIS A 223 10.95 -0.44 -2.91
N GLU A 224 9.93 0.12 -2.26
CA GLU A 224 9.28 1.37 -2.69
C GLU A 224 10.21 2.58 -2.64
N LEU A 225 11.17 2.59 -1.69
CA LEU A 225 12.25 3.58 -1.70
C LEU A 225 13.09 3.47 -2.98
N GLY A 226 13.37 2.26 -3.47
CA GLY A 226 14.01 2.04 -4.76
C GLY A 226 13.23 2.67 -5.92
N HIS A 227 11.91 2.48 -5.97
CA HIS A 227 11.04 3.15 -6.94
C HIS A 227 11.09 4.68 -6.84
N CYS A 228 11.13 5.21 -5.61
CA CYS A 228 11.25 6.64 -5.36
C CYS A 228 12.57 7.20 -5.88
N LEU A 229 13.69 6.52 -5.61
CA LEU A 229 15.04 6.88 -6.07
C LEU A 229 15.16 6.84 -7.61
N LEU A 230 14.57 5.84 -8.26
CA LEU A 230 14.48 5.77 -9.72
C LEU A 230 13.52 6.81 -10.32
N GLY A 231 12.60 7.33 -9.50
CA GLY A 231 11.49 8.13 -10.00
C GLY A 231 10.66 7.35 -11.01
N ILE A 232 10.29 6.10 -10.72
CA ILE A 232 9.42 5.27 -11.58
C ILE A 232 8.26 4.73 -10.73
N GLU A 233 7.03 5.04 -11.13
CA GLU A 233 5.84 4.50 -10.47
C GLU A 233 5.55 3.07 -10.98
N GLU A 234 5.53 2.12 -10.05
CA GLU A 234 4.96 0.79 -10.23
C GLU A 234 3.90 0.55 -9.15
N VAL A 235 2.85 -0.18 -9.52
CA VAL A 235 1.82 -0.64 -8.58
C VAL A 235 1.68 -2.13 -8.83
N GLU A 236 2.46 -2.91 -8.10
CA GLU A 236 2.50 -4.36 -8.26
C GLU A 236 2.30 -5.06 -6.92
N SER A 237 1.90 -6.33 -6.98
CA SER A 237 2.01 -7.18 -5.80
C SER A 237 3.49 -7.48 -5.58
N VAL A 238 4.07 -7.02 -4.47
CA VAL A 238 5.41 -7.45 -4.02
C VAL A 238 5.32 -8.87 -3.44
N ASP A 239 4.70 -9.80 -4.18
CA ASP A 239 4.77 -11.21 -3.82
C ASP A 239 6.03 -11.83 -4.43
N MET A 240 7.16 -11.45 -3.85
CA MET A 240 8.48 -12.07 -4.07
C MET A 240 8.44 -13.61 -3.96
N MET A 241 7.37 -14.14 -3.37
CA MET A 241 7.16 -15.55 -3.09
C MET A 241 6.52 -16.29 -4.26
N ASP A 242 5.91 -15.62 -5.25
CA ASP A 242 5.42 -16.28 -6.45
C ASP A 242 6.51 -16.36 -7.54
N ILE A 243 7.11 -17.54 -7.66
CA ILE A 243 8.18 -17.82 -8.61
C ILE A 243 7.67 -17.73 -10.05
N SER A 244 6.37 -17.97 -10.27
CA SER A 244 5.76 -17.86 -11.59
C SER A 244 5.72 -16.41 -12.08
N ALA A 245 5.66 -15.44 -11.16
CA ALA A 245 5.75 -14.00 -11.45
C ALA A 245 7.20 -13.53 -11.71
N GLN A 246 8.22 -14.30 -11.30
CA GLN A 246 9.62 -13.88 -11.43
C GLN A 246 10.14 -13.84 -12.87
N THR A 247 9.66 -14.74 -13.72
CA THR A 247 9.99 -14.76 -15.15
C THR A 247 9.40 -13.58 -15.94
N SER A 248 8.42 -12.87 -15.37
CA SER A 248 7.74 -11.72 -15.96
C SER A 248 8.08 -10.37 -15.31
N TYR A 249 8.93 -10.32 -14.28
CA TYR A 249 9.32 -9.05 -13.67
C TYR A 249 10.01 -8.13 -14.67
N SER A 250 9.60 -6.86 -14.65
CA SER A 250 10.28 -5.79 -15.37
C SER A 250 11.71 -5.60 -14.81
N ASP A 251 12.58 -4.98 -15.59
CA ASP A 251 13.92 -4.65 -15.12
C ASP A 251 13.90 -3.67 -13.93
N VAL A 252 12.84 -2.86 -13.83
CA VAL A 252 12.59 -1.96 -12.68
C VAL A 252 12.38 -2.77 -11.41
N GLU A 253 11.48 -3.75 -11.43
CA GLU A 253 11.17 -4.60 -10.27
C GLU A 253 12.40 -5.39 -9.81
N ARG A 254 13.18 -5.91 -10.75
CA ARG A 254 14.45 -6.59 -10.43
C ARG A 254 15.42 -5.64 -9.76
N TRP A 255 15.58 -4.43 -10.30
CA TRP A 255 16.45 -3.41 -9.73
C TRP A 255 16.02 -3.02 -8.31
N CYS A 256 14.74 -2.74 -8.08
CA CYS A 256 14.20 -2.36 -6.77
C CYS A 256 14.33 -3.50 -5.74
N ASN A 257 14.13 -4.75 -6.16
CA ASN A 257 14.33 -5.93 -5.32
C ASN A 257 15.80 -6.12 -4.92
N ASP A 258 16.72 -5.97 -5.87
CA ASP A 258 18.16 -6.03 -5.61
C ASP A 258 18.61 -4.90 -4.69
N PHE A 259 18.14 -3.67 -4.95
CA PHE A 259 18.37 -2.52 -4.09
C PHE A 259 17.88 -2.78 -2.66
N ALA A 260 16.63 -3.20 -2.48
CA ALA A 260 16.03 -3.45 -1.16
C ALA A 260 16.80 -4.52 -0.38
N TYR A 261 17.20 -5.61 -1.05
CA TYR A 261 18.01 -6.66 -0.46
C TYR A 261 19.36 -6.12 0.02
N GLN A 262 20.11 -5.43 -0.84
CA GLN A 262 21.42 -4.87 -0.50
C GLN A 262 21.31 -3.80 0.59
N PHE A 263 20.29 -2.95 0.52
CA PHE A 263 20.03 -1.87 1.47
C PHE A 263 19.81 -2.41 2.88
N ILE A 264 19.00 -3.46 3.04
CA ILE A 264 18.71 -4.04 4.36
C ILE A 264 19.88 -4.88 4.86
N MET A 265 20.45 -5.74 4.01
CA MET A 265 21.48 -6.71 4.39
C MET A 265 22.83 -6.05 4.71
N GLY A 266 23.21 -4.99 3.98
CA GLY A 266 24.53 -4.37 4.13
C GLY A 266 25.66 -5.40 3.98
N GLN A 267 26.61 -5.40 4.92
CA GLN A 267 27.76 -6.31 4.90
C GLN A 267 27.38 -7.80 4.91
N GLU A 268 26.22 -8.15 5.48
CA GLU A 268 25.74 -9.54 5.48
C GLU A 268 25.45 -10.08 4.08
N ALA A 269 25.22 -9.20 3.10
CA ALA A 269 25.07 -9.62 1.71
C ALA A 269 26.31 -10.35 1.18
N GLU A 270 27.51 -9.97 1.64
CA GLU A 270 28.77 -10.60 1.24
C GLU A 270 28.92 -12.02 1.82
N THR A 271 28.44 -12.22 3.06
CA THR A 271 28.35 -13.55 3.67
C THR A 271 27.57 -14.51 2.78
N LEU A 272 26.41 -14.06 2.26
CA LEU A 272 25.59 -14.88 1.34
C LEU A 272 26.22 -15.01 -0.05
N ALA A 273 26.91 -13.98 -0.53
CA ALA A 273 27.60 -14.02 -1.82
C ALA A 273 28.67 -15.12 -1.88
N ASN A 274 29.31 -15.42 -0.75
CA ASN A 274 30.35 -16.45 -0.64
C ASN A 274 29.81 -17.89 -0.55
N ILE A 275 28.50 -18.09 -0.41
CA ILE A 275 27.90 -19.42 -0.42
C ILE A 275 27.95 -19.99 -1.84
N ALA A 276 28.63 -21.11 -2.03
CA ALA A 276 28.76 -21.73 -3.36
C ALA A 276 27.46 -22.43 -3.80
N CYS A 277 26.82 -23.16 -2.90
CA CYS A 277 25.55 -23.85 -3.15
C CYS A 277 24.79 -24.05 -1.83
N VAL A 278 23.48 -24.27 -1.90
CA VAL A 278 22.60 -24.55 -0.76
C VAL A 278 21.84 -25.84 -1.07
N ASP A 279 22.21 -26.92 -0.39
CA ASP A 279 21.64 -28.25 -0.61
C ASP A 279 21.77 -29.15 0.64
N SER A 280 21.46 -30.43 0.53
CA SER A 280 21.51 -31.38 1.64
C SER A 280 22.91 -31.55 2.24
N ARG A 281 24.00 -31.26 1.52
CA ARG A 281 25.38 -31.43 1.99
C ARG A 281 25.76 -30.39 3.06
N ASN A 282 25.07 -29.24 3.06
CA ASN A 282 25.27 -28.18 4.05
C ASN A 282 24.00 -27.89 4.84
N ASP A 283 23.11 -28.88 4.95
CA ASP A 283 21.83 -28.79 5.66
C ASP A 283 21.02 -27.55 5.23
N TYR A 284 21.03 -27.26 3.93
CA TYR A 284 20.39 -26.11 3.32
C TYR A 284 20.74 -24.77 4.00
N CYS A 285 21.91 -24.67 4.64
CA CYS A 285 22.35 -23.52 5.41
C CYS A 285 21.34 -23.04 6.48
N ILE A 286 20.52 -23.94 7.02
CA ILE A 286 19.38 -23.60 7.90
C ILE A 286 19.81 -22.71 9.06
N ASP A 287 20.85 -23.09 9.81
CA ASP A 287 21.26 -22.34 11.00
C ASP A 287 21.94 -21.01 10.65
N LEU A 288 22.68 -20.96 9.55
CA LEU A 288 23.24 -19.72 9.02
C LEU A 288 22.11 -18.72 8.67
N PHE A 289 21.08 -19.18 7.95
CA PHE A 289 19.95 -18.32 7.57
C PHE A 289 19.07 -17.94 8.75
N LYS A 290 18.93 -18.80 9.76
CA LYS A 290 18.31 -18.41 11.04
C LYS A 290 19.12 -17.28 11.70
N ALA A 291 20.44 -17.40 11.78
CA ALA A 291 21.30 -16.40 12.41
C ALA A 291 21.27 -15.05 11.67
N ILE A 292 21.39 -15.08 10.33
CA ILE A 292 21.27 -13.87 9.49
C ILE A 292 19.89 -13.25 9.62
N SER A 293 18.82 -14.04 9.58
CA SER A 293 17.47 -13.53 9.74
C SER A 293 17.24 -12.94 11.14
N ALA A 294 17.92 -13.45 12.17
CA ALA A 294 17.82 -12.91 13.53
C ALA A 294 18.55 -11.57 13.70
N ARG A 295 19.71 -11.40 13.07
CA ARG A 295 20.52 -10.16 13.15
C ARG A 295 20.14 -9.10 12.11
N THR A 296 19.44 -9.49 11.05
CA THR A 296 18.90 -8.58 10.03
C THR A 296 17.38 -8.48 10.11
N HIS A 297 16.79 -7.69 9.21
CA HIS A 297 15.34 -7.57 9.07
C HIS A 297 14.76 -8.35 7.90
N ILE A 298 15.58 -9.20 7.27
CA ILE A 298 15.17 -10.08 6.19
C ILE A 298 14.59 -11.39 6.76
N SER A 299 13.54 -11.90 6.12
CA SER A 299 12.93 -13.19 6.48
C SER A 299 13.78 -14.36 5.96
N ARG A 300 13.74 -15.53 6.62
CA ARG A 300 14.41 -16.73 6.10
C ARG A 300 13.99 -17.08 4.68
N LEU A 301 12.68 -16.95 4.40
CA LEU A 301 12.16 -17.20 3.06
C LEU A 301 12.82 -16.28 2.03
N ALA A 302 12.94 -14.98 2.30
CA ALA A 302 13.60 -14.05 1.40
C ALA A 302 15.10 -14.37 1.18
N LEU A 303 15.81 -14.87 2.19
CA LEU A 303 17.19 -15.36 2.01
C LEU A 303 17.24 -16.56 1.05
N TYR A 304 16.33 -17.53 1.20
CA TYR A 304 16.23 -18.66 0.28
C TYR A 304 15.81 -18.23 -1.13
N THR A 305 14.89 -17.27 -1.24
CA THR A 305 14.50 -16.68 -2.53
C THR A 305 15.69 -16.03 -3.22
N ARG A 306 16.53 -15.31 -2.47
CA ARG A 306 17.78 -14.75 -3.00
C ARG A 306 18.72 -15.83 -3.52
N MET A 307 18.93 -16.90 -2.75
CA MET A 307 19.76 -18.03 -3.20
C MET A 307 19.22 -18.69 -4.46
N TYR A 308 17.90 -18.74 -4.64
CA TYR A 308 17.28 -19.27 -5.84
C TYR A 308 17.55 -18.36 -7.05
N ILE A 309 17.36 -17.05 -6.88
CA ILE A 309 17.66 -16.04 -7.90
C ILE A 309 19.13 -16.10 -8.33
N ASP A 310 20.04 -16.21 -7.35
CA ASP A 310 21.48 -16.33 -7.58
C ASP A 310 21.90 -17.73 -8.09
N ARG A 311 20.94 -18.63 -8.36
CA ARG A 311 21.12 -20.01 -8.84
C ARG A 311 21.99 -20.90 -7.93
N LYS A 312 21.98 -20.62 -6.63
CA LYS A 312 22.73 -21.36 -5.60
C LYS A 312 21.93 -22.51 -4.99
N ILE A 313 20.61 -22.52 -5.16
CA ILE A 313 19.70 -23.61 -4.75
C ILE A 313 18.87 -24.05 -5.95
N SER A 314 18.59 -25.34 -6.06
CA SER A 314 17.71 -25.86 -7.12
C SER A 314 16.26 -25.46 -6.87
N TYR A 315 15.44 -25.40 -7.92
CA TYR A 315 14.01 -25.10 -7.78
C TYR A 315 13.28 -26.11 -6.86
N SER A 316 13.58 -27.41 -7.00
CA SER A 316 12.96 -28.46 -6.18
C SER A 316 13.33 -28.29 -4.71
N SER A 317 14.61 -28.06 -4.40
CA SER A 317 15.08 -27.77 -3.05
C SER A 317 14.44 -26.51 -2.47
N TYR A 318 14.39 -25.42 -3.25
CA TYR A 318 13.76 -24.17 -2.83
C TYR A 318 12.26 -24.34 -2.55
N SER A 319 11.54 -25.05 -3.42
CA SER A 319 10.11 -25.34 -3.27
C SER A 319 9.80 -26.13 -1.99
N ASN A 320 10.65 -27.12 -1.68
CA ASN A 320 10.54 -27.90 -0.44
C ASN A 320 10.75 -27.01 0.79
N VAL A 321 11.85 -26.24 0.83
CA VAL A 321 12.15 -25.33 1.94
C VAL A 321 11.04 -24.29 2.12
N LYS A 322 10.52 -23.72 1.03
CA LYS A 322 9.39 -22.77 1.07
C LYS A 322 8.16 -23.41 1.71
N SER A 323 7.84 -24.64 1.35
CA SER A 323 6.70 -25.38 1.89
C SER A 323 6.86 -25.68 3.38
N GLU A 324 8.05 -26.12 3.79
CA GLU A 324 8.39 -26.36 5.20
C GLU A 324 8.30 -25.09 6.05
N LEU A 325 8.86 -23.97 5.56
CA LEU A 325 8.75 -22.68 6.23
C LEU A 325 7.30 -22.23 6.36
N ALA A 326 6.49 -22.40 5.31
CA ALA A 326 5.06 -22.07 5.35
C ALA A 326 4.30 -22.90 6.39
N GLU A 327 4.60 -24.20 6.50
CA GLU A 327 4.05 -25.04 7.58
C GLU A 327 4.50 -24.59 8.97
N GLU A 328 5.78 -24.26 9.14
CA GLU A 328 6.31 -23.78 10.41
C GLU A 328 5.64 -22.45 10.84
N TYR A 329 5.37 -21.56 9.88
CA TYR A 329 4.61 -20.33 10.14
C TYR A 329 3.16 -20.64 10.53
N ARG A 330 2.45 -21.49 9.77
CA ARG A 330 1.07 -21.90 10.10
C ARG A 330 0.96 -22.49 11.50
N ARG A 331 1.85 -23.43 11.86
CA ARG A 331 1.88 -24.04 13.20
C ARG A 331 2.10 -22.99 14.30
N ARG A 332 3.02 -22.04 14.09
CA ARG A 332 3.24 -20.94 15.05
C ARG A 332 2.02 -20.05 15.21
N GLU A 333 1.33 -19.71 14.11
CA GLU A 333 0.12 -18.89 14.19
C GLU A 333 -1.03 -19.59 14.93
N GLU A 334 -1.20 -20.89 14.72
CA GLU A 334 -2.19 -21.70 15.44
C GLU A 334 -1.90 -21.74 16.94
N GLN A 335 -0.63 -21.95 17.31
CA GLN A 335 -0.19 -21.92 18.71
C GLN A 335 -0.39 -20.54 19.35
N GLU A 336 -0.11 -19.45 18.64
CA GLU A 336 -0.38 -18.09 19.11
C GLU A 336 -1.87 -17.83 19.29
N LYS A 337 -2.72 -18.30 18.37
CA LYS A 337 -4.18 -18.17 18.48
C LYS A 337 -4.72 -18.91 19.70
N LEU A 338 -4.25 -20.12 19.95
CA LEU A 338 -4.60 -20.90 21.14
C LEU A 338 -4.20 -20.14 22.42
N LYS A 339 -2.95 -19.67 22.51
CA LYS A 339 -2.46 -18.88 23.67
C LYS A 339 -3.20 -17.55 23.85
N ASN A 340 -3.63 -16.91 22.77
CA ASN A 340 -4.34 -15.63 22.81
C ASN A 340 -5.85 -15.77 23.03
N SER A 341 -6.45 -16.93 22.73
CA SER A 341 -7.87 -17.18 23.04
C SER A 341 -8.17 -17.16 24.54
N GLU A 342 -7.15 -17.38 25.38
CA GLU A 342 -7.23 -17.24 26.85
C GLU A 342 -7.15 -15.77 27.31
N LYS A 343 -6.66 -14.85 26.46
CA LYS A 343 -6.52 -13.42 26.78
C LYS A 343 -7.64 -12.61 26.11
N ARG A 344 -8.67 -12.23 26.87
CA ARG A 344 -9.71 -11.30 26.38
C ARG A 344 -9.11 -9.90 26.13
N GLY A 345 -9.15 -9.44 24.87
CA GLY A 345 -8.92 -8.05 24.50
C GLY A 345 -7.57 -7.78 23.82
N GLY A 346 -7.46 -8.08 22.52
CA GLY A 346 -6.38 -7.56 21.68
C GLY A 346 -6.65 -6.10 21.29
N ARG A 347 -5.66 -5.21 21.39
CA ARG A 347 -5.76 -3.86 20.81
C ARG A 347 -5.78 -3.98 19.28
N THR A 348 -6.73 -3.31 18.65
CA THR A 348 -6.72 -3.14 17.19
C THR A 348 -5.39 -2.53 16.75
N PRO A 349 -4.73 -3.06 15.71
CA PRO A 349 -3.52 -2.46 15.19
C PRO A 349 -3.77 -1.00 14.79
N LYS A 350 -2.74 -0.17 14.93
CA LYS A 350 -2.77 1.24 14.54
C LYS A 350 -1.65 1.50 13.54
N PRO A 351 -1.92 2.24 12.46
CA PRO A 351 -0.90 2.56 11.49
C PRO A 351 0.16 3.45 12.13
N ILE A 352 1.39 3.32 11.69
CA ILE A 352 2.50 4.22 11.96
C ILE A 352 2.22 5.52 11.22
N ILE A 353 2.12 6.61 11.98
CA ILE A 353 1.94 7.95 11.44
C ILE A 353 3.34 8.51 11.16
N SER A 354 3.64 8.78 9.89
CA SER A 354 4.88 9.46 9.49
C SER A 354 4.96 10.86 10.14
N PRO A 355 6.13 11.27 10.67
CA PRO A 355 6.32 12.60 11.22
C PRO A 355 6.01 13.72 10.24
N LEU A 356 6.35 13.54 8.96
CA LEU A 356 6.09 14.54 7.92
C LEU A 356 4.58 14.74 7.71
N PHE A 357 3.80 13.64 7.70
CA PHE A 357 2.35 13.74 7.61
C PHE A 357 1.73 14.47 8.80
N LEU A 358 2.17 14.14 10.03
CA LEU A 358 1.71 14.82 11.23
C LEU A 358 2.03 16.31 11.18
N LYS A 359 3.28 16.67 10.83
CA LYS A 359 3.74 18.05 10.69
C LYS A 359 2.93 18.83 9.66
N THR A 360 2.68 18.26 8.48
CA THR A 360 1.83 18.91 7.46
C THR A 360 0.43 19.18 7.99
N MET A 361 -0.18 18.23 8.70
CA MET A 361 -1.52 18.41 9.27
C MET A 361 -1.56 19.44 10.39
N GLN A 362 -0.53 19.49 11.25
CA GLN A 362 -0.38 20.50 12.30
C GLN A 362 -0.27 21.91 11.68
N TYR A 363 0.61 22.09 10.70
CA TYR A 363 0.76 23.37 9.99
C TYR A 363 -0.51 23.80 9.29
N ALA A 364 -1.19 22.87 8.60
CA ALA A 364 -2.46 23.14 7.95
C ALA A 364 -3.54 23.59 8.95
N TYR A 365 -3.57 22.99 10.14
CA TYR A 365 -4.51 23.37 11.18
C TYR A 365 -4.20 24.75 11.76
N PHE A 366 -2.95 25.00 12.16
CA PHE A 366 -2.54 26.28 12.75
C PHE A 366 -2.71 27.47 11.80
N ASN A 367 -2.64 27.24 10.48
CA ASN A 367 -2.89 28.26 9.47
C ASN A 367 -4.35 28.33 8.98
N GLY A 368 -5.28 27.60 9.63
CA GLY A 368 -6.71 27.62 9.30
C GLY A 368 -7.09 26.98 7.96
N VAL A 369 -6.19 26.19 7.35
CA VAL A 369 -6.44 25.46 6.09
C VAL A 369 -7.35 24.26 6.32
N VAL A 370 -7.21 23.60 7.49
CA VAL A 370 -8.06 22.48 7.89
C VAL A 370 -8.64 22.73 9.28
N ASN A 371 -9.86 22.24 9.51
CA ASN A 371 -10.50 22.25 10.82
C ASN A 371 -10.19 20.97 11.62
N GLU A 372 -10.60 20.95 12.90
CA GLU A 372 -10.41 19.80 13.79
C GLU A 372 -11.00 18.51 13.20
N THR A 373 -12.20 18.57 12.62
CA THR A 373 -12.87 17.42 12.01
C THR A 373 -12.01 16.80 10.90
N THR A 374 -11.45 17.63 10.02
CA THR A 374 -10.58 17.19 8.93
C THR A 374 -9.26 16.64 9.48
N PHE A 375 -8.67 17.29 10.48
CA PHE A 375 -7.45 16.83 11.14
C PHE A 375 -7.62 15.42 11.74
N CYS A 376 -8.65 15.25 12.57
CA CYS A 376 -8.97 13.98 13.22
C CYS A 376 -9.30 12.87 12.21
N SER A 377 -10.12 13.18 11.20
CA SER A 377 -10.50 12.22 10.16
C SER A 377 -9.28 11.72 9.38
N ARG A 378 -8.40 12.63 8.94
CA ARG A 378 -7.23 12.29 8.12
C ARG A 378 -6.17 11.49 8.87
N LEU A 379 -5.93 11.82 10.15
CA LEU A 379 -4.98 11.09 11.00
C LEU A 379 -5.59 9.85 11.67
N ASN A 380 -6.88 9.57 11.45
CA ASN A 380 -7.63 8.51 12.13
C ASN A 380 -7.53 8.62 13.67
N VAL A 381 -7.63 9.85 14.18
CA VAL A 381 -7.56 10.21 15.60
C VAL A 381 -8.97 10.51 16.10
N LYS A 382 -9.34 9.96 17.26
CA LYS A 382 -10.61 10.31 17.91
C LYS A 382 -10.58 11.78 18.37
N PRO A 383 -11.67 12.55 18.24
CA PRO A 383 -11.72 13.95 18.69
C PRO A 383 -11.23 14.16 20.14
N ALA A 384 -11.55 13.24 21.05
CA ALA A 384 -11.07 13.28 22.44
C ALA A 384 -9.53 13.23 22.61
N ASN A 385 -8.78 12.85 21.58
CA ASN A 385 -7.32 12.85 21.58
C ASN A 385 -6.72 13.97 20.70
N PHE A 386 -7.54 14.85 20.14
CA PHE A 386 -7.12 15.90 19.21
C PHE A 386 -5.96 16.73 19.77
N GLU A 387 -6.15 17.36 20.93
CA GLU A 387 -5.13 18.19 21.59
C GLU A 387 -3.80 17.44 21.78
N ARG A 388 -3.86 16.18 22.22
CA ARG A 388 -2.63 15.40 22.44
C ARG A 388 -1.83 15.20 21.15
N GLU A 389 -2.51 14.91 20.03
CA GLU A 389 -1.81 14.69 18.77
C GLU A 389 -1.41 16.02 18.09
N LEU A 390 -2.16 17.11 18.32
CA LEU A 390 -1.81 18.43 17.81
C LEU A 390 -0.48 18.95 18.40
N TRP A 391 -0.22 18.68 19.67
CA TRP A 391 0.97 19.15 20.40
C TRP A 391 2.10 18.13 20.54
N ARG A 392 2.01 17.00 19.85
CA ARG A 392 3.06 15.99 19.78
C ARG A 392 4.18 16.41 18.83
#